data_AF-A0A6L5NUP7-F1
#
_entry.id   AF-A0A6L5NUP7-F1
#
_cell.length_a   1.000
_cell.length_b   1.000
_cell.length_c   1.000
_cell.angle_alpha   90.00
_cell.angle_beta   90.00
_cell.angle_gamma   90.00
#
_symmetry.space_group_name_H-M   'P 1'
#
loop_
_entity.id
_entity.type
_entity.pdbx_description
1 polymer ?
#
loop_
_entity_poly.entity_id
_entity_poly.type
_entity_poly.pdbx_seq_one_letter_code
_entity_poly.pdbx_strand_id
1 'polypeptide(L)'
;MSETQKLDFSAVNDTTLASFNQHKNLIKRMLKGNSAECSECKKPLTLQLPPNTKNAKVSGKAPGIYCAKGCTDIELDMEAVALMK
;
A
#
# COMPACT_ATOMS: atom_id res chain seq x y z
N MET A 1 -22.36 -31.39 -26.68
CA MET A 1 -22.75 -29.98 -26.55
C MET A 1 -22.17 -29.48 -25.24
N SER A 2 -21.04 -28.77 -25.27
CA SER A 2 -20.48 -28.15 -24.08
C SER A 2 -20.12 -26.72 -24.45
N GLU A 3 -21.08 -25.82 -24.25
CA GLU A 3 -20.85 -24.38 -24.26
C GLU A 3 -19.97 -24.06 -23.05
N THR A 4 -18.67 -23.88 -23.31
CA THR A 4 -17.78 -23.20 -22.38
C THR A 4 -18.26 -21.75 -22.32
N GLN A 5 -19.03 -21.41 -21.29
CA GLN A 5 -19.46 -20.05 -21.02
C GLN A 5 -18.21 -19.15 -21.05
N LYS A 6 -18.10 -18.28 -22.06
CA LYS A 6 -17.08 -17.22 -22.10
C LYS A 6 -17.38 -16.30 -20.93
N LEU A 7 -16.72 -16.55 -19.80
CA LEU A 7 -16.74 -15.66 -18.65
C LEU A 7 -16.20 -14.30 -19.13
N ASP A 8 -17.09 -13.31 -19.18
CA ASP A 8 -16.72 -11.95 -19.54
C ASP A 8 -16.04 -11.30 -18.33
N PHE A 9 -14.70 -11.31 -18.35
CA PHE A 9 -13.86 -10.73 -17.30
C PHE A 9 -13.60 -9.23 -17.48
N SER A 10 -14.21 -8.57 -18.48
CA SER A 10 -13.99 -7.15 -18.75
C SER A 10 -14.33 -6.27 -17.53
N ALA A 11 -15.49 -6.48 -16.92
CA ALA A 11 -15.93 -5.74 -15.73
C ALA A 11 -15.01 -5.96 -14.51
N VAL A 12 -14.41 -7.16 -14.39
CA VAL A 12 -13.45 -7.47 -13.32
C VAL A 12 -12.09 -6.80 -13.59
N ASN A 13 -11.66 -6.76 -14.84
CA ASN A 13 -10.43 -6.08 -15.22
C ASN A 13 -10.51 -4.57 -14.97
N ASP A 14 -11.63 -3.93 -15.31
CA ASP A 14 -11.76 -2.48 -15.14
C ASP A 14 -11.80 -2.07 -13.66
N THR A 15 -12.54 -2.83 -12.85
CA THR A 15 -12.63 -2.60 -11.40
C THR A 15 -11.29 -2.84 -10.71
N THR A 16 -10.57 -3.90 -11.07
CA THR A 16 -9.24 -4.19 -10.52
C THR A 16 -8.19 -3.14 -10.94
N LEU A 17 -8.26 -2.63 -12.17
CA LEU A 17 -7.38 -1.55 -12.65
C LEU A 17 -7.61 -0.26 -11.85
N ALA A 18 -8.86 0.09 -11.57
CA ALA A 18 -9.20 1.26 -10.76
C ALA A 18 -8.65 1.12 -9.33
N SER A 19 -8.88 -0.02 -8.67
CA SER A 19 -8.32 -0.30 -7.33
C SER A 19 -6.79 -0.26 -7.31
N PHE A 20 -6.15 -0.85 -8.31
CA PHE A 20 -4.68 -0.83 -8.42
C PHE A 20 -4.14 0.60 -8.55
N ASN A 21 -4.76 1.42 -9.41
CA ASN A 21 -4.34 2.80 -9.60
C ASN A 21 -4.55 3.64 -8.34
N GLN A 22 -5.64 3.41 -7.60
CA GLN A 22 -5.89 4.05 -6.31
C GLN A 22 -4.80 3.69 -5.29
N HIS A 23 -4.48 2.41 -5.15
CA HIS A 23 -3.44 1.94 -4.21
C HIS A 23 -2.05 2.50 -4.59
N LYS A 24 -1.70 2.46 -5.88
CA LYS A 24 -0.45 3.02 -6.40
C LYS A 24 -0.32 4.51 -6.14
N ASN A 25 -1.40 5.27 -6.37
CA ASN A 25 -1.40 6.72 -6.13
C ASN A 25 -1.31 7.05 -4.65
N LEU A 26 -1.96 6.27 -3.78
CA LEU A 26 -1.85 6.40 -2.33
C LEU A 26 -0.40 6.24 -1.87
N ILE A 27 0.26 5.15 -2.29
CA ILE A 27 1.67 4.88 -1.93
C ILE A 27 2.57 6.02 -2.41
N LYS A 28 2.44 6.45 -3.67
CA LYS A 28 3.22 7.56 -4.22
C LYS A 28 2.99 8.88 -3.46
N ARG A 29 1.76 9.17 -3.08
CA ARG A 29 1.41 10.39 -2.34
C ARG A 29 2.08 10.38 -0.96
N MET A 30 2.00 9.26 -0.25
CA MET A 30 2.63 9.06 1.06
C MET A 30 4.16 9.19 0.98
N LEU A 31 4.80 8.54 0.01
CA LEU A 31 6.26 8.61 -0.17
C LEU A 31 6.76 10.00 -0.57
N LYS A 32 5.92 10.83 -1.21
CA LYS A 32 6.22 12.24 -1.50
C LYS A 32 6.11 13.15 -0.25
N GLY A 33 5.75 12.60 0.92
CA GLY A 33 5.57 13.37 2.15
C GLY A 33 4.21 14.07 2.25
N ASN A 34 3.26 13.77 1.37
CA ASN A 34 1.92 14.34 1.46
C ASN A 34 1.05 13.52 2.43
N SER A 35 0.24 14.19 3.24
CA SER A 35 -0.78 13.54 4.06
C SER A 35 -1.85 12.85 3.20
N ALA A 36 -2.29 11.69 3.63
CA ALA A 36 -3.41 10.94 3.08
C ALA A 36 -4.20 10.33 4.24
N GLU A 37 -5.51 10.24 4.03
CA GLU A 37 -6.46 9.69 4.99
C GLU A 37 -6.90 8.31 4.55
N CYS A 38 -7.19 7.45 5.52
CA CYS A 38 -7.80 6.16 5.27
C CYS A 38 -9.21 6.35 4.70
N SER A 39 -9.56 5.62 3.64
CA SER A 39 -10.89 5.66 3.01
C SER A 39 -12.00 5.19 3.97
N GLU A 40 -11.71 4.25 4.87
CA GLU A 40 -12.71 3.68 5.77
C GLU A 40 -12.94 4.54 7.03
N CYS A 41 -11.87 4.93 7.71
CA CYS A 41 -11.97 5.59 9.01
C CYS A 41 -11.65 7.09 8.98
N LYS A 42 -11.28 7.64 7.82
CA LYS A 42 -10.91 9.05 7.61
C LYS A 42 -9.83 9.57 8.56
N LYS A 43 -9.02 8.66 9.11
CA LYS A 43 -7.88 9.00 9.96
C LYS A 43 -6.62 9.12 9.11
N PRO A 44 -5.66 9.96 9.52
CA PRO A 44 -4.38 10.06 8.83
C PRO A 44 -3.67 8.71 8.81
N LEU A 45 -3.11 8.36 7.66
CA LEU A 45 -2.24 7.19 7.50
C LEU A 45 -0.83 7.51 7.97
N THR A 46 -0.19 6.52 8.57
CA THR A 46 1.19 6.62 9.05
C THR A 46 2.11 5.82 8.15
N LEU A 47 3.18 6.45 7.65
CA LEU A 47 4.24 5.80 6.91
C LEU A 47 5.33 5.34 7.87
N GLN A 48 5.57 4.03 7.92
CA GLN A 48 6.68 3.42 8.63
C GLN A 48 7.82 3.19 7.64
N LEU A 49 8.98 3.78 7.93
CA LEU A 49 10.19 3.62 7.12
C LEU A 49 11.17 2.68 7.82
N PRO A 50 12.02 1.98 7.05
CA PRO A 50 13.09 1.18 7.63
C PRO A 50 14.10 2.08 8.37
N PRO A 51 14.77 1.56 9.41
CA PRO A 51 15.77 2.30 10.15
C PRO A 51 16.99 2.61 9.25
N ASN A 52 17.14 3.88 8.86
CA ASN A 52 18.24 4.34 7.99
C ASN A 52 19.47 4.84 8.76
N THR A 53 19.45 4.86 10.10
CA THR A 53 20.59 5.29 10.93
C THR A 53 20.77 4.39 12.14
N LYS A 54 21.98 4.36 12.72
CA LYS A 54 22.32 3.53 13.90
C LYS A 54 21.49 3.86 15.15
N ASN A 55 20.85 5.03 15.20
CA ASN A 55 19.99 5.49 16.29
C ASN A 55 18.49 5.48 15.91
N ALA A 56 18.14 5.01 14.72
CA ALA A 56 16.76 4.96 14.28
C ALA A 56 16.00 3.89 15.07
N LYS A 57 14.86 4.29 15.65
CA LYS A 57 13.98 3.40 16.40
C LYS A 57 13.50 2.29 15.46
N VAL A 58 13.94 1.06 15.72
CA VAL A 58 13.42 -0.12 15.00
C VAL A 58 11.96 -0.26 15.39
N SER A 59 11.05 0.06 14.49
CA SER A 59 9.64 -0.27 14.67
C SER A 59 9.48 -1.78 14.61
N GLY A 60 8.74 -2.37 15.53
CA GLY A 60 8.41 -3.81 15.47
C GLY A 60 7.49 -4.19 14.30
N LYS A 61 7.16 -3.24 13.41
CA LYS A 61 6.37 -3.44 12.20
C LYS A 61 7.24 -3.25 10.96
N ALA A 62 6.95 -4.01 9.92
CA ALA A 62 7.58 -3.90 8.61
C ALA A 62 7.45 -2.47 8.06
N PRO A 63 8.36 -2.02 7.18
CA PRO A 63 8.19 -0.76 6.49
C PRO A 63 6.92 -0.80 5.63
N GLY A 64 6.12 0.27 5.67
CA GLY A 64 4.77 0.23 5.10
C GLY A 64 3.89 1.40 5.46
N ILE A 65 2.66 1.41 4.95
CA ILE A 65 1.63 2.41 5.26
C ILE A 65 0.57 1.74 6.11
N TYR A 66 0.35 2.29 7.29
CA TYR A 66 -0.56 1.72 8.28
C TYR A 66 -1.60 2.73 8.72
N CYS A 67 -2.80 2.24 8.97
CA CYS A 67 -3.82 2.95 9.71
C CYS A 67 -3.75 2.59 11.21
N ALA A 68 -3.97 3.56 12.09
CA ALA A 68 -4.02 3.32 13.54
C ALA A 68 -5.09 2.29 13.97
N LYS A 69 -6.16 2.14 13.19
CA LYS A 69 -7.22 1.14 13.41
C LYS A 69 -6.99 -0.20 12.71
N GLY A 70 -5.98 -0.31 11.84
CA GLY A 70 -5.76 -1.49 11.01
C GLY A 70 -6.59 -1.58 9.72
N CYS A 71 -7.39 -0.56 9.38
CA CYS A 71 -8.18 -0.52 8.14
C CYS A 71 -7.34 -0.56 6.86
N THR A 72 -6.10 -0.07 6.94
CA THR A 72 -5.16 -0.07 5.83
C THR A 72 -3.86 -0.61 6.38
N ASP A 73 -3.43 -1.72 5.79
CA ASP A 73 -2.20 -2.41 6.14
C ASP A 73 -1.49 -2.74 4.82
N ILE A 74 -0.53 -1.90 4.44
CA ILE A 74 0.23 -2.01 3.20
C ILE A 74 1.69 -2.13 3.58
N GLU A 75 2.18 -3.36 3.60
CA GLU A 75 3.61 -3.64 3.72
C GLU A 75 4.30 -3.27 2.40
N LEU A 76 5.41 -2.52 2.51
CA LEU A 76 6.21 -2.11 1.38
C LEU A 76 7.53 -2.88 1.44
N ASP A 77 7.80 -3.66 0.40
CA ASP A 77 9.10 -4.29 0.24
C ASP A 77 10.16 -3.21 -0.06
N MET A 78 10.95 -2.90 0.96
CA MET A 78 12.04 -1.92 0.91
C MET A 78 13.41 -2.60 1.07
N GLU A 79 13.54 -3.88 0.72
CA GLU A 79 14.79 -4.64 0.81
C GLU A 79 15.97 -3.94 0.13
N ALA A 80 15.74 -3.38 -1.07
CA ALA A 80 16.78 -2.66 -1.83
C ALA A 80 17.26 -1.39 -1.12
N VAL A 81 16.41 -0.71 -0.33
CA VAL A 81 16.77 0.50 0.41
C VAL A 81 17.53 0.14 1.70
N ALA A 82 17.19 -1.00 2.33
CA ALA A 82 17.88 -1.49 3.51
C ALA A 82 19.34 -1.89 3.24
N LEU A 83 19.67 -2.23 1.99
CA LEU A 83 21.01 -2.61 1.53
C LEU A 83 21.89 -1.42 1.14
N MET A 84 21.34 -0.22 0.93
CA MET A 84 22.09 1.00 0.57
C MET A 84 22.73 1.71 1.79
N LYS A 85 23.24 0.92 2.75
CA LYS A 85 23.99 1.43 3.92
C LYS A 85 25.30 2.08 3.54
#